data_AF-A0A944RLF6-F1
#
_entry.id   AF-A0A944RLF6-F1
#
_cell.length_a   1.000
_cell.length_b   1.000
_cell.length_c   1.000
_cell.angle_alpha   90.00
_cell.angle_beta   90.00
_cell.angle_gamma   90.00
#
_symmetry.space_group_name_H-M   'P 1'
#
loop_
_entity.id
_entity.type
_entity.pdbx_description
1 polymer ?
#
loop_
_entity_poly.entity_id
_entity_poly.type
_entity_poly.pdbx_seq_one_letter_code
_entity_poly.pdbx_strand_id
1 'polypeptide(L)'
;MALRLKLTDGIVVVRQVANSLVLLGLIGTVIGFIIALSGVDPETATQVESVAAMVSTLINGMSVAMNTTLVGAVLYVWLSVNYGILTTGTVDLLVQIIGLGEDRARA
;
A
#
# COMPACT_ATOMS: atom_id res chain seq x y z
N MET A 1 -18.91 -0.47 26.10
CA MET A 1 -18.37 -1.56 25.26
C MET A 1 -18.69 -1.37 23.77
N ALA A 2 -19.93 -1.08 23.37
CA ALA A 2 -20.32 -0.87 21.97
C ALA A 2 -19.60 0.31 21.25
N LEU A 3 -19.29 1.40 21.97
CA LEU A 3 -18.59 2.57 21.38
C LEU A 3 -17.15 2.26 20.96
N ARG A 4 -16.40 1.48 21.77
CA ARG A 4 -15.06 1.01 21.40
C ARG A 4 -15.07 0.11 20.18
N LEU A 5 -16.10 -0.74 20.04
CA LEU A 5 -16.27 -1.63 18.89
C LEU A 5 -16.45 -0.85 17.58
N LYS A 6 -17.35 0.16 17.55
CA LYS A 6 -17.57 1.00 16.36
C LYS A 6 -16.35 1.82 15.95
N LEU A 7 -15.62 2.35 16.94
CA LEU A 7 -14.42 3.15 16.70
C LEU A 7 -13.26 2.30 16.17
N THR A 8 -13.12 1.06 16.66
CA THR A 8 -12.08 0.14 16.19
C THR A 8 -12.36 -0.33 14.76
N ASP A 9 -13.64 -0.46 14.38
CA ASP A 9 -14.05 -0.99 13.07
C ASP A 9 -13.59 -0.11 11.89
N GLY A 10 -13.84 1.21 11.96
CA GLY A 10 -13.40 2.15 10.91
C GLY A 10 -11.87 2.27 10.82
N ILE A 11 -11.18 2.15 11.95
CA ILE A 11 -9.72 2.16 12.05
C ILE A 11 -9.15 0.91 11.34
N VAL A 12 -9.72 -0.28 11.59
CA VAL A 12 -9.26 -1.55 10.99
C VAL A 12 -9.30 -1.52 9.45
N VAL A 13 -10.32 -0.89 8.85
CA VAL A 13 -10.44 -0.77 7.39
C VAL A 13 -9.24 -0.04 6.79
N VAL A 14 -8.79 1.08 7.38
CA VAL A 14 -7.66 1.85 6.87
C VAL A 14 -6.37 1.02 6.91
N ARG A 15 -6.15 0.26 7.99
CA ARG A 15 -5.00 -0.65 8.10
C ARG A 15 -5.05 -1.76 7.06
N GLN A 16 -6.23 -2.31 6.80
CA GLN A 16 -6.42 -3.36 5.81
C GLN A 16 -6.12 -2.85 4.39
N VAL A 17 -6.61 -1.66 4.04
CA VAL A 17 -6.30 -1.01 2.76
C VAL A 17 -4.80 -0.75 2.62
N ALA A 18 -4.13 -0.30 3.70
CA ALA A 18 -2.68 -0.12 3.70
C ALA A 18 -1.96 -1.43 3.35
N ASN A 19 -2.27 -2.54 4.03
CA ASN A 19 -1.64 -3.82 3.76
C ASN A 19 -1.90 -4.31 2.33
N SER A 20 -3.10 -4.07 1.79
CA SER A 20 -3.44 -4.39 0.40
C SER A 20 -2.62 -3.59 -0.62
N LEU A 21 -2.20 -2.36 -0.31
CA LEU A 21 -1.33 -1.56 -1.20
C LEU A 21 0.05 -2.18 -1.42
N VAL A 22 0.61 -2.84 -0.39
CA VAL A 22 1.88 -3.57 -0.52
C VAL A 22 1.72 -4.79 -1.43
N LEU A 23 0.62 -5.54 -1.26
CA LEU A 23 0.29 -6.65 -2.14
C LEU A 23 0.07 -6.18 -3.59
N LEU A 24 -0.56 -5.02 -3.77
CA LEU A 24 -0.76 -4.42 -5.10
C LEU A 24 0.58 -4.03 -5.76
N GLY A 25 1.55 -3.54 -4.99
CA GLY A 25 2.92 -3.32 -5.46
C GLY A 25 3.61 -4.61 -5.92
N LEU A 26 3.45 -5.71 -5.18
CA LEU A 26 3.94 -7.04 -5.59
C LEU A 26 3.27 -7.56 -6.86
N ILE A 27 1.98 -7.31 -7.07
CA ILE A 27 1.30 -7.65 -8.33
C ILE A 27 1.91 -6.83 -9.48
N GLY A 28 2.20 -5.56 -9.24
CA GLY A 28 2.86 -4.68 -10.20
C GLY A 28 4.24 -5.18 -10.64
N THR A 29 5.04 -5.79 -9.74
CA THR A 29 6.32 -6.38 -10.13
C THR A 29 6.15 -7.59 -11.04
N VAL A 30 5.18 -8.46 -10.75
CA VAL A 30 4.86 -9.60 -11.61
C VAL A 30 4.43 -9.13 -13.00
N ILE A 31 3.57 -8.13 -13.09
CA ILE A 31 3.13 -7.55 -14.38
C ILE A 31 4.32 -6.94 -15.13
N GLY A 32 5.17 -6.17 -14.45
CA GLY A 32 6.36 -5.58 -15.05
C GLY A 32 7.34 -6.64 -15.59
N PHE A 33 7.53 -7.75 -14.88
CA PHE A 33 8.33 -8.87 -15.38
C PHE A 33 7.70 -9.57 -16.59
N ILE A 34 6.38 -9.73 -16.62
CA ILE A 34 5.67 -10.29 -17.80
C ILE A 34 5.93 -9.41 -19.03
N ILE A 35 5.83 -8.09 -18.89
CA ILE A 35 6.10 -7.14 -19.97
C ILE A 35 7.57 -7.22 -20.40
N ALA A 36 8.49 -7.23 -19.43
CA ALA A 36 9.93 -7.30 -19.69
C ALA A 36 10.30 -8.55 -20.51
N LEU A 37 9.75 -9.70 -20.15
CA LEU A 37 10.03 -10.98 -20.81
C LEU A 37 9.28 -11.16 -22.13
N SER A 38 8.16 -10.48 -22.34
CA SER A 38 7.37 -10.59 -23.58
C SER A 38 8.09 -10.13 -24.85
N GLY A 39 9.11 -9.29 -24.70
CA GLY A 39 9.92 -8.81 -25.82
C GLY A 39 11.20 -9.60 -26.07
N VAL A 40 11.46 -10.67 -25.30
CA VAL A 40 12.70 -11.46 -25.40
C VAL A 40 12.49 -12.67 -26.31
N ASP A 41 12.98 -12.57 -27.55
CA ASP A 41 13.05 -13.69 -28.48
C ASP A 41 14.46 -14.28 -28.51
N PRO A 42 14.68 -15.50 -27.97
CA PRO A 42 16.01 -16.10 -27.88
C PRO A 42 16.66 -16.38 -29.24
N GLU A 43 15.86 -16.56 -30.30
CA GLU A 43 16.35 -16.81 -31.66
C GLU A 43 16.86 -15.55 -32.38
N THR A 44 16.35 -14.37 -32.02
CA THR A 44 16.79 -13.10 -32.60
C THR A 44 17.81 -12.38 -31.71
N ALA A 45 18.10 -12.91 -30.52
CA ALA A 45 18.97 -12.29 -29.54
C ALA A 45 20.43 -12.09 -29.98
N THR A 46 20.85 -12.75 -31.06
CA THR A 46 22.18 -12.62 -31.66
C THR A 46 22.28 -11.51 -32.72
N GLN A 47 21.14 -10.94 -33.15
CA GLN A 47 21.09 -9.86 -34.13
C GLN A 47 21.16 -8.50 -33.42
N VAL A 48 22.12 -7.66 -33.81
CA VAL A 48 22.39 -6.37 -33.16
C VAL A 48 21.17 -5.44 -33.21
N GLU A 49 20.41 -5.47 -34.30
CA GLU A 49 19.15 -4.72 -34.44
C GLU A 49 18.07 -5.18 -33.44
N SER A 50 17.98 -6.48 -33.15
CA SER A 50 16.99 -7.06 -32.24
C SER A 50 17.32 -6.85 -30.77
N VAL A 51 18.61 -6.72 -30.43
CA VAL A 51 19.06 -6.45 -29.05
C VAL A 51 18.55 -5.11 -28.54
N ALA A 52 18.56 -4.06 -29.37
CA ALA A 52 18.05 -2.74 -28.97
C ALA A 52 16.55 -2.78 -28.62
N ALA A 53 15.77 -3.53 -29.40
CA ALA A 53 14.34 -3.71 -29.16
C ALA A 53 14.08 -4.50 -27.87
N MET A 54 14.79 -5.61 -27.64
CA MET A 54 14.70 -6.41 -26.41
C MET A 54 15.04 -5.58 -25.16
N VAL A 55 16.11 -4.80 -25.22
CA VAL A 55 16.52 -3.94 -24.09
C VAL A 55 15.45 -2.89 -23.80
N SER A 56 14.84 -2.30 -24.83
CA SER A 56 13.74 -1.35 -24.65
C SER A 56 12.54 -1.98 -23.94
N THR A 57 12.13 -3.20 -24.32
CA THR A 57 11.03 -3.91 -23.65
C THR A 57 11.38 -4.30 -22.22
N LEU A 58 12.61 -4.72 -21.95
CA LEU A 58 13.11 -5.03 -20.61
C LEU A 58 13.07 -3.79 -19.70
N ILE A 59 13.56 -2.65 -20.19
CA ILE A 59 13.55 -1.39 -19.44
C ILE A 59 12.11 -0.94 -19.17
N ASN A 60 11.21 -1.07 -20.16
CA ASN A 60 9.80 -0.74 -19.96
C ASN A 60 9.15 -1.61 -18.87
N GLY A 61 9.31 -2.93 -18.95
CA GLY A 61 8.76 -3.83 -17.93
C GLY A 61 9.35 -3.59 -16.54
N MET A 62 10.66 -3.33 -16.46
CA MET A 62 11.32 -2.97 -15.21
C MET A 62 10.82 -1.64 -14.63
N SER A 63 10.62 -0.63 -15.48
CA SER A 63 10.06 0.67 -15.08
C SER A 63 8.67 0.51 -14.48
N VAL A 64 7.81 -0.30 -15.11
CA VAL A 64 6.46 -0.62 -14.59
C VAL A 64 6.55 -1.32 -13.23
N ALA A 65 7.42 -2.31 -13.08
CA ALA A 65 7.62 -3.03 -11.82
C ALA A 65 8.08 -2.10 -10.68
N MET A 66 9.08 -1.27 -10.96
CA MET A 66 9.64 -0.36 -9.95
C MET A 66 8.67 0.75 -9.57
N ASN A 67 7.98 1.35 -10.55
CA ASN A 67 7.04 2.44 -10.29
C ASN A 67 5.84 1.95 -9.47
N THR A 68 5.27 0.79 -9.81
CA THR A 68 4.14 0.22 -9.05
C THR A 68 4.54 -0.19 -7.64
N THR A 69 5.76 -0.70 -7.44
CA THR A 69 6.32 -0.97 -6.10
C THR A 69 6.46 0.31 -5.28
N LEU A 70 7.02 1.36 -5.88
CA LEU A 70 7.25 2.64 -5.22
C LEU A 70 5.92 3.29 -4.84
N VAL A 71 4.96 3.34 -5.76
CA VAL A 71 3.62 3.87 -5.51
C VAL A 71 2.93 3.10 -4.39
N GLY A 72 2.97 1.76 -4.41
CA GLY A 72 2.41 0.92 -3.34
C GLY A 72 3.04 1.19 -1.97
N ALA A 73 4.37 1.32 -1.90
CA ALA A 73 5.10 1.61 -0.67
C ALA A 73 4.81 3.02 -0.14
N VAL A 74 4.80 4.04 -1.00
CA VAL A 74 4.51 5.43 -0.61
C VAL A 74 3.08 5.56 -0.08
N LEU A 75 2.09 4.97 -0.77
CA LEU A 75 0.71 4.94 -0.33
C LEU A 75 0.53 4.19 0.99
N TYR A 76 1.24 3.06 1.16
CA TYR A 76 1.23 2.31 2.42
C TYR A 76 1.73 3.18 3.59
N VAL A 77 2.88 3.83 3.45
CA VAL A 77 3.45 4.70 4.49
C VAL A 77 2.50 5.86 4.78
N TRP A 78 1.95 6.49 3.75
CA TRP A 78 0.97 7.57 3.90
C TRP A 78 -0.26 7.12 4.70
N LEU A 79 -0.87 5.99 4.33
CA LEU A 79 -2.03 5.45 5.06
C LEU A 79 -1.67 5.05 6.49
N SER A 80 -0.47 4.51 6.71
CA SER A 80 0.01 4.13 8.05
C SER A 80 0.10 5.34 8.98
N VAL A 81 0.61 6.47 8.49
CA VAL A 81 0.64 7.74 9.26
C VAL A 81 -0.77 8.23 9.57
N ASN A 82 -1.65 8.27 8.56
CA ASN A 82 -3.05 8.69 8.76
C ASN A 82 -3.77 7.80 9.78
N TYR A 83 -3.54 6.48 9.72
CA TYR A 83 -4.06 5.52 10.69
C TYR A 83 -3.56 5.80 12.11
N GLY A 84 -2.28 6.15 12.29
CA GLY A 84 -1.70 6.49 13.58
C GLY A 84 -2.37 7.72 14.20
N ILE A 85 -2.62 8.76 13.40
CA ILE A 85 -3.32 9.98 13.84
C ILE A 85 -4.76 9.66 14.25
N LEU A 86 -5.50 8.90 13.42
CA LEU A 86 -6.89 8.53 13.69
C LEU A 86 -7.02 7.69 14.96
N THR A 87 -6.11 6.75 15.16
CA THR A 87 -6.08 5.88 16.36
C THR A 87 -5.82 6.69 17.61
N THR A 88 -4.83 7.59 17.56
CA THR A 88 -4.49 8.45 18.71
C THR A 88 -5.65 9.37 19.08
N GLY A 89 -6.25 10.07 18.09
CA GLY A 89 -7.39 10.96 18.35
C GLY A 89 -8.62 10.22 18.88
N THR A 90 -8.86 9.01 18.39
CA THR A 90 -9.96 8.15 18.86
C THR A 90 -9.76 7.72 20.31
N VAL A 91 -8.54 7.36 20.70
CA VAL A 91 -8.20 7.00 22.08
C VAL A 91 -8.37 8.20 23.01
N ASP A 92 -7.88 9.38 22.59
CA ASP A 92 -7.99 10.61 23.39
C ASP A 92 -9.45 11.00 23.65
N LEU A 93 -10.29 11.03 22.61
CA LEU A 93 -11.73 11.30 22.75
C LEU A 93 -12.41 10.31 23.69
N LEU A 94 -12.02 9.03 23.62
CA LEU A 94 -12.60 8.02 24.49
C LEU A 94 -12.18 8.20 25.96
N VAL A 95 -10.93 8.62 26.21
CA VAL A 95 -10.47 8.97 27.56
C VAL A 95 -11.25 10.17 28.11
N GLN A 96 -11.43 11.22 27.31
CA GLN A 96 -12.21 12.39 27.72
C GLN A 96 -13.68 12.05 28.06
N ILE A 97 -14.33 11.22 27.23
CA ILE A 97 -15.72 10.79 27.48
C ILE A 97 -15.82 9.97 28.77
N ILE A 98 -14.85 9.10 29.05
CA ILE A 98 -14.84 8.31 30.29
C ILE A 98 -14.61 9.22 31.50
N GLY A 99 -13.65 10.15 31.44
CA GLY A 99 -13.40 11.10 32.52
C GLY A 99 -14.63 11.94 32.88
N LEU A 100 -15.32 12.48 31.88
CA LEU A 100 -16.57 13.22 32.08
C LEU A 100 -17.68 12.34 32.70
N GLY A 101 -17.73 11.05 32.33
CA GLY A 101 -18.66 10.09 32.92
C GLY A 101 -18.37 9.79 34.39
N GLU A 102 -17.10 9.67 34.76
CA GLU A 102 -16.67 9.45 36.14
C GLU A 102 -16.94 10.67 37.04
N ASP A 103 -16.65 11.87 36.55
CA ASP A 103 -16.90 13.11 37.31
C ASP A 103 -18.40 13.30 37.58
N ARG A 104 -19.25 12.96 36.61
CA ARG A 104 -20.71 13.05 36.76
C ARG A 104 -21.29 11.93 37.63
N ALA A 105 -20.59 10.81 37.79
CA ALA A 105 -20.99 9.74 38.72
C ALA A 105 -20.56 10.01 40.17
N ARG A 106 -19.59 10.93 40.38
CA ARG A 106 -19.14 11.38 41.71
C ARG A 106 -19.90 12.59 42.24
N ALA A 107 -20.65 13.30 41.39
CA ALA A 107 -21.52 14.43 41.73
C ALA A 107 -22.94 13.97 42.05
#